data_AF-A0A1Q5CKD7-F1
#
_entry.id   AF-A0A1Q5CKD7-F1
#
_cell.length_a   1.000
_cell.length_b   1.000
_cell.length_c   1.000
_cell.angle_alpha   90.00
_cell.angle_beta   90.00
_cell.angle_gamma   90.00
#
_symmetry.space_group_name_H-M   'P 1'
#
loop_
_entity.id
_entity.type
_entity.pdbx_description
1 polymer ?
#
loop_
_entity_poly.entity_id
_entity_poly.type
_entity_poly.pdbx_seq_one_letter_code
_entity_poly.pdbx_strand_id
1 'polypeptide(L)'
;MTVQSVAGDAEIEAVATTHPQVERAVVSDGVIQVMPADTAPQTEFVAQWRRLYDDLYAGDADDSGTASFDGRPDGGAASAGGPMSDFSGWTSSYTGELIPAEQMEEWRAATVERIRGLRPSRVLEIGVGSGLLLWHLAPDCAEYRATDFSPVTIANLRSRLKSSGVPWASRVHLRAAEAVETDRFPEGYFDTVIINSVTMHFPGHGYMRRVVEQALRVLAPGGRLFIGDNRDLSLLPEFVTEIQRTQHPSAAPAELRDRVDQAVAGHEWLLLAPEYFVATARELPDVAGVDIQLKRGSQVNELTSFRFDVVLHKGPAPVRSLTGVPRLPFAGRPELTAELVRRPGEDLRVTGIPNRALLRLLASAAAVRRGEEPPPAQEEAGLLPEDLHLLAEQLGRRVVVTGSAQPGEMDAVFLSAPEEEPLTDLYEPREPLEPASHHVNYPQAAELAEHVRRFVAERLPGSDVPAVEIVNALPQPTDGLRNLEELNGSRS
;
A
#
# COMPACT_ATOMS: atom_id res chain seq x y z
N MET A 1 55.65 -8.07 -8.48
CA MET A 1 54.47 -7.20 -8.62
C MET A 1 53.38 -8.04 -9.25
N THR A 2 52.54 -8.63 -8.43
CA THR A 2 51.42 -9.45 -8.89
C THR A 2 50.35 -8.48 -9.38
N VAL A 3 50.07 -8.48 -10.67
CA VAL A 3 48.94 -7.73 -11.23
C VAL A 3 47.69 -8.41 -10.71
N GLN A 4 47.01 -7.80 -9.74
CA GLN A 4 45.66 -8.24 -9.36
C GLN A 4 44.77 -8.06 -10.59
N SER A 5 44.24 -9.17 -11.08
CA SER A 5 43.18 -9.16 -12.09
C SER A 5 41.98 -8.45 -11.48
N VAL A 6 41.54 -7.36 -12.10
CA VAL A 6 40.24 -6.76 -11.78
C VAL A 6 39.19 -7.80 -12.17
N ALA A 7 38.30 -8.18 -11.24
CA ALA A 7 37.20 -9.08 -11.56
C ALA A 7 36.35 -8.47 -12.68
N GLY A 8 36.01 -9.27 -13.69
CA GLY A 8 35.10 -8.83 -14.76
C GLY A 8 33.65 -8.82 -14.28
N ASP A 9 32.79 -8.06 -14.95
CA ASP A 9 31.36 -7.94 -14.64
C ASP A 9 30.69 -9.31 -14.41
N ALA A 10 30.93 -10.29 -15.29
CA ALA A 10 30.37 -11.64 -15.16
C ALA A 10 30.82 -12.39 -13.88
N GLU A 11 32.02 -12.10 -13.36
CA GLU A 11 32.51 -12.68 -12.10
C GLU A 11 31.81 -12.04 -10.90
N ILE A 12 31.60 -10.71 -10.94
CA ILE A 12 30.82 -9.98 -9.93
C ILE A 12 29.37 -10.47 -9.90
N GLU A 13 28.73 -10.61 -11.06
CA GLU A 13 27.36 -11.14 -11.21
C GLU A 13 27.25 -12.55 -10.63
N ALA A 14 28.18 -13.44 -10.98
CA ALA A 14 28.19 -14.81 -10.49
C ALA A 14 28.33 -14.86 -8.96
N VAL A 15 29.21 -14.04 -8.38
CA VAL A 15 29.38 -13.97 -6.92
C VAL A 15 28.12 -13.38 -6.28
N ALA A 16 27.60 -12.26 -6.75
CA ALA A 16 26.41 -11.62 -6.19
C ALA A 16 25.19 -12.55 -6.20
N THR A 17 25.00 -13.33 -7.28
CA THR A 17 23.90 -14.30 -7.42
C THR A 17 23.99 -15.46 -6.42
N THR A 18 25.17 -15.75 -5.86
CA THR A 18 25.30 -16.77 -4.80
C THR A 18 24.91 -16.27 -3.40
N HIS A 19 24.58 -14.99 -3.25
CA HIS A 19 24.11 -14.46 -1.99
C HIS A 19 22.72 -15.06 -1.65
N PRO A 20 22.49 -15.56 -0.41
CA PRO A 20 21.26 -16.29 -0.07
C PRO A 20 19.94 -15.50 -0.24
N GLN A 21 20.02 -14.17 -0.26
CA GLN A 21 18.87 -13.27 -0.42
C GLN A 21 18.76 -12.68 -1.83
N VAL A 22 19.59 -13.13 -2.78
CA VAL A 22 19.59 -12.65 -4.16
C VAL A 22 19.03 -13.74 -5.07
N GLU A 23 18.02 -13.42 -5.86
CA GLU A 23 17.51 -14.33 -6.89
C GLU A 23 18.36 -14.22 -8.15
N ARG A 24 18.64 -12.99 -8.59
CA ARG A 24 19.44 -12.67 -9.77
C ARG A 24 20.20 -11.37 -9.56
N ALA A 25 21.40 -11.29 -10.14
CA ALA A 25 22.17 -10.05 -10.20
C ALA A 25 22.75 -9.85 -11.60
N VAL A 26 22.79 -8.59 -12.05
CA VAL A 26 23.41 -8.16 -13.32
C VAL A 26 24.24 -6.91 -13.05
N VAL A 27 25.40 -6.78 -13.69
CA VAL A 27 26.17 -5.54 -13.70
C VAL A 27 25.81 -4.76 -14.96
N SER A 28 25.22 -3.58 -14.78
CA SER A 28 24.90 -2.66 -15.87
C SER A 28 25.35 -1.25 -15.48
N ASP A 29 25.97 -0.55 -16.42
CA ASP A 29 26.41 0.84 -16.26
C ASP A 29 27.26 1.11 -15.00
N GLY A 30 28.07 0.12 -14.58
CA GLY A 30 28.91 0.22 -13.40
C GLY A 30 28.14 0.14 -12.07
N VAL A 31 26.98 -0.51 -12.04
CA VAL A 31 26.18 -0.79 -10.85
C VAL A 31 25.77 -2.28 -10.86
N ILE A 32 25.81 -2.93 -9.69
CA ILE A 32 25.24 -4.27 -9.50
C ILE A 32 23.75 -4.10 -9.23
N GLN A 33 22.91 -4.45 -10.20
CA GLN A 33 21.48 -4.52 -10.03
C GLN A 33 21.08 -5.89 -9.47
N VAL A 34 20.38 -5.88 -8.35
CA VAL A 34 20.02 -7.07 -7.58
C VAL A 34 18.52 -7.20 -7.50
N MET A 35 18.04 -8.36 -7.89
CA MET A 35 16.66 -8.79 -7.65
C MET A 35 16.62 -9.65 -6.38
N PRO A 36 15.92 -9.23 -5.32
CA PRO A 36 15.84 -9.99 -4.08
C PRO A 36 15.12 -11.33 -4.27
N ALA A 37 15.53 -12.34 -3.50
CA ALA A 37 14.82 -13.61 -3.45
C ALA A 37 13.56 -13.54 -2.58
N ASP A 38 12.42 -13.99 -3.11
CA ASP A 38 11.14 -14.06 -2.40
C ASP A 38 11.12 -14.98 -1.15
N THR A 39 12.13 -15.85 -1.04
CA THR A 39 12.25 -16.89 0.00
C THR A 39 13.27 -16.58 1.09
N ALA A 40 13.91 -15.40 1.07
CA ALA A 40 14.84 -15.01 2.13
C ALA A 40 14.13 -15.05 3.52
N PRO A 41 14.85 -15.28 4.65
CA PRO A 41 14.26 -15.30 5.98
C PRO A 41 13.69 -13.92 6.37
N GLN A 42 12.45 -13.69 5.95
CA GLN A 42 11.67 -12.47 6.16
C GLN A 42 11.11 -12.36 7.59
N THR A 43 11.31 -13.41 8.41
CA THR A 43 10.87 -13.50 9.81
C THR A 43 11.52 -12.43 10.69
N GLU A 44 12.76 -12.02 10.41
CA GLU A 44 13.45 -11.02 11.22
C GLU A 44 12.85 -9.61 11.05
N PHE A 45 12.38 -9.26 9.85
CA PHE A 45 11.69 -8.00 9.58
C PHE A 45 10.37 -7.89 10.35
N VAL A 46 9.53 -8.92 10.26
CA VAL A 46 8.27 -8.97 11.00
C VAL A 46 8.53 -8.96 12.51
N ALA A 47 9.58 -9.65 12.97
CA ALA A 47 9.97 -9.64 14.38
C ALA A 47 10.47 -8.27 14.87
N GLN A 48 11.09 -7.45 14.02
CA GLN A 48 11.46 -6.07 14.35
C GLN A 48 10.22 -5.24 14.67
N TRP A 49 9.22 -5.25 13.78
CA TRP A 49 7.94 -4.57 14.01
C TRP A 49 7.25 -5.09 15.27
N ARG A 50 7.27 -6.41 15.49
CA ARG A 50 6.65 -7.03 16.66
C ARG A 50 7.23 -6.48 17.96
N ARG A 51 8.56 -6.36 18.06
CA ARG A 51 9.22 -5.81 19.25
C ARG A 51 8.79 -4.36 19.50
N LEU A 52 8.77 -3.53 18.46
CA LEU A 52 8.36 -2.13 18.57
C LEU A 52 6.92 -1.98 19.09
N TYR A 53 5.99 -2.79 18.59
CA TYR A 53 4.60 -2.75 19.05
C TYR A 53 4.41 -3.39 20.42
N ASP A 54 5.13 -4.47 20.74
CA ASP A 54 5.12 -5.06 22.09
C ASP A 54 5.56 -4.01 23.12
N ASP A 55 6.61 -3.22 22.83
CA ASP A 55 7.09 -2.14 23.71
C ASP A 55 6.07 -0.99 23.82
N LEU A 56 5.52 -0.52 22.69
CA LEU A 56 4.50 0.55 22.66
C LEU A 56 3.27 0.17 23.50
N TYR A 57 2.74 -1.03 23.31
CA TYR A 57 1.54 -1.49 24.02
C TYR A 57 1.80 -2.02 25.44
N ALA A 58 3.05 -2.34 25.78
CA ALA A 58 3.45 -2.60 27.17
C ALA A 58 3.53 -1.29 27.97
N GLY A 59 4.02 -0.21 27.36
CA GLY A 59 4.11 1.13 27.98
C GLY A 59 2.75 1.76 28.32
N ASP A 60 1.67 1.37 27.63
CA ASP A 60 0.31 1.80 27.98
C ASP A 60 -0.29 1.05 29.19
N ALA A 61 0.31 -0.07 29.61
CA ALA A 61 -0.13 -0.83 30.79
C ALA A 61 0.52 -0.32 32.09
N ASP A 62 1.69 0.30 32.00
CA ASP A 62 2.43 0.89 33.11
C ASP A 62 2.59 2.40 32.86
N ASP A 63 1.84 3.21 33.60
CA ASP A 63 1.84 4.69 33.60
C ASP A 63 3.25 5.27 33.80
N SER A 64 4.08 5.32 32.75
CA SER A 64 5.28 6.16 32.59
C SER A 64 6.03 5.89 31.27
N GLY A 65 5.58 6.51 30.17
CA GLY A 65 6.38 6.97 29.03
C GLY A 65 7.33 6.01 28.27
N THR A 66 7.25 6.13 26.94
CA THR A 66 8.33 6.08 25.92
C THR A 66 8.18 5.02 24.84
N ALA A 67 7.73 5.46 23.66
CA ALA A 67 8.29 5.11 22.35
C ALA A 67 7.57 5.94 21.27
N SER A 68 8.25 6.92 20.69
CA SER A 68 7.85 7.54 19.42
C SER A 68 8.55 6.82 18.27
N PHE A 69 7.82 6.71 17.15
CA PHE A 69 8.23 6.01 15.94
C PHE A 69 9.38 6.70 15.16
N ASP A 70 9.73 7.95 15.51
CA ASP A 70 10.65 8.80 14.73
C ASP A 70 11.94 9.22 15.47
N GLY A 71 12.23 8.64 16.64
CA GLY A 71 13.45 8.95 17.39
C GLY A 71 13.50 10.37 17.98
N ARG A 72 12.37 11.08 18.07
CA ARG A 72 12.27 12.36 18.79
C ARG A 72 11.48 12.22 20.10
N PRO A 73 11.95 12.78 21.23
CA PRO A 73 11.22 12.72 22.48
C PRO A 73 10.07 13.73 22.46
N ASP A 74 8.84 13.28 22.20
CA ASP A 74 7.66 14.15 22.26
C ASP A 74 6.78 13.89 23.48
N GLY A 75 6.30 15.02 24.03
CA GLY A 75 5.58 15.14 25.29
C GLY A 75 4.27 14.37 25.30
N GLY A 76 4.11 13.57 26.36
CA GLY A 76 2.94 12.74 26.58
C GLY A 76 1.64 13.53 26.66
N ALA A 77 0.65 13.04 25.91
CA ALA A 77 -0.74 13.17 26.27
C ALA A 77 -1.37 11.77 26.14
N ALA A 78 -1.65 11.15 27.29
CA ALA A 78 -2.51 9.96 27.34
C ALA A 78 -3.86 10.31 26.68
N SER A 79 -4.31 9.52 25.70
CA SER A 79 -5.60 9.77 25.07
C SER A 79 -6.72 9.47 26.06
N ALA A 80 -7.51 10.48 26.43
CA ALA A 80 -8.72 10.35 27.25
C ALA A 80 -9.93 9.77 26.46
N GLY A 81 -9.68 8.96 25.42
CA GLY A 81 -10.70 8.36 24.57
C GLY A 81 -11.19 7.01 25.10
N GLY A 82 -12.46 6.68 24.86
CA GLY A 82 -12.97 5.32 25.08
C GLY A 82 -12.31 4.30 24.14
N PRO A 83 -12.57 2.98 24.29
CA PRO A 83 -11.95 1.94 23.46
C PRO A 83 -12.20 2.10 21.96
N MET A 84 -13.22 2.88 21.59
CA MET A 84 -13.59 3.22 20.21
C MET A 84 -12.84 4.42 19.66
N SER A 85 -11.95 5.10 20.40
CA SER A 85 -11.26 6.33 19.94
C SER A 85 -9.79 6.33 20.33
N ASP A 86 -9.21 5.14 20.51
CA ASP A 86 -7.79 4.97 20.76
C ASP A 86 -7.03 5.07 19.44
N PHE A 87 -6.63 6.30 19.10
CA PHE A 87 -5.83 6.65 17.93
C PHE A 87 -4.35 6.85 18.29
N SER A 88 -3.90 6.30 19.42
CA SER A 88 -2.48 6.31 19.80
C SER A 88 -1.64 5.69 18.67
N GLY A 89 -0.53 6.35 18.32
CA GLY A 89 0.37 5.92 17.25
C GLY A 89 0.09 6.49 15.85
N TRP A 90 -0.97 7.28 15.65
CA TRP A 90 -1.23 7.94 14.36
C TRP A 90 -0.59 9.32 14.30
N THR A 91 0.66 9.37 13.83
CA THR A 91 1.43 10.61 13.62
C THR A 91 1.48 11.00 12.15
N SER A 92 1.43 12.29 11.89
CA SER A 92 1.64 12.89 10.57
C SER A 92 3.11 12.74 10.18
N SER A 93 3.37 12.08 9.06
CA SER A 93 4.71 11.95 8.46
C SER A 93 5.32 13.31 8.10
N TYR A 94 4.48 14.32 7.89
CA TYR A 94 4.93 15.68 7.57
C TYR A 94 5.49 16.42 8.79
N THR A 95 4.84 16.30 9.95
CA THR A 95 5.09 17.15 11.12
C THR A 95 5.64 16.40 12.32
N GLY A 96 5.49 15.07 12.39
CA GLY A 96 5.77 14.25 13.57
C GLY A 96 4.66 14.28 14.63
N GLU A 97 3.74 15.24 14.55
CA GLU A 97 2.64 15.40 15.52
C GLU A 97 1.51 14.39 15.28
N LEU A 98 0.67 14.16 16.30
CA LEU A 98 -0.54 13.35 16.16
C LEU A 98 -1.49 13.94 15.12
N ILE A 99 -2.04 13.07 14.26
CA ILE A 99 -3.12 13.46 13.36
C ILE A 99 -4.34 13.84 14.19
N PRO A 100 -5.04 14.97 13.90
CA PRO A 100 -6.19 15.38 14.68
C PRO A 100 -7.28 14.28 14.74
N ALA A 101 -7.83 14.05 15.93
CA ALA A 101 -8.77 12.96 16.18
C ALA A 101 -10.01 12.98 15.27
N GLU A 102 -10.49 14.17 14.89
CA GLU A 102 -11.60 14.33 13.96
C GLU A 102 -11.29 13.77 12.56
N GLN A 103 -10.05 13.95 12.08
CA GLN A 103 -9.61 13.38 10.80
C GLN A 103 -9.47 11.86 10.88
N MET A 104 -8.99 11.35 12.02
CA MET A 104 -8.88 9.91 12.27
C MET A 104 -10.25 9.23 12.40
N GLU A 105 -11.22 9.93 13.00
CA GLU A 105 -12.61 9.48 13.06
C GLU A 105 -13.23 9.41 11.66
N GLU A 106 -13.06 10.44 10.83
CA GLU A 106 -13.52 10.46 9.43
C GLU A 106 -12.90 9.29 8.63
N TRP A 107 -11.57 9.11 8.72
CA TRP A 107 -10.88 8.03 8.03
C TRP A 107 -11.38 6.64 8.46
N ARG A 108 -11.57 6.41 9.77
CA ARG A 108 -12.10 5.15 10.26
C ARG A 108 -13.54 4.96 9.81
N ALA A 109 -14.40 5.96 9.96
CA ALA A 109 -15.81 5.88 9.61
C ALA A 109 -15.97 5.50 8.13
N ALA A 110 -15.24 6.17 7.23
CA ALA A 110 -15.21 5.84 5.81
C ALA A 110 -14.78 4.38 5.53
N THR A 111 -13.76 3.90 6.25
CA THR A 111 -13.26 2.52 6.12
C THR A 111 -14.29 1.50 6.62
N VAL A 112 -14.92 1.76 7.77
CA VAL A 112 -16.00 0.94 8.33
C VAL A 112 -17.21 0.90 7.40
N GLU A 113 -17.61 2.04 6.83
CA GLU A 113 -18.69 2.09 5.83
C GLU A 113 -18.37 1.25 4.60
N ARG A 114 -17.16 1.39 4.05
CA ARG A 114 -16.70 0.59 2.90
C ARG A 114 -16.77 -0.91 3.20
N ILE A 115 -16.34 -1.34 4.38
CA ILE A 115 -16.41 -2.74 4.79
C ILE A 115 -17.86 -3.17 5.04
N ARG A 116 -18.71 -2.34 5.64
CA ARG A 116 -20.13 -2.65 5.84
C ARG A 116 -20.88 -2.83 4.53
N GLY A 117 -20.53 -2.09 3.47
CA GLY A 117 -21.09 -2.28 2.14
C GLY A 117 -20.77 -3.64 1.52
N LEU A 118 -19.76 -4.34 2.05
CA LEU A 118 -19.50 -5.73 1.68
C LEU A 118 -20.57 -6.67 2.28
N ARG A 119 -21.25 -6.27 3.36
CA ARG A 119 -22.15 -7.08 4.21
C ARG A 119 -21.42 -8.23 4.94
N PRO A 120 -20.42 -7.91 5.79
CA PRO A 120 -19.66 -8.91 6.52
C PRO A 120 -20.52 -9.66 7.54
N SER A 121 -20.35 -10.98 7.67
CA SER A 121 -21.03 -11.79 8.69
C SER A 121 -20.09 -12.66 9.52
N ARG A 122 -19.21 -13.42 8.86
CA ARG A 122 -18.11 -14.19 9.43
C ARG A 122 -16.81 -13.56 8.96
N VAL A 123 -16.21 -12.80 9.87
CA VAL A 123 -15.03 -11.97 9.58
C VAL A 123 -13.75 -12.62 10.12
N LEU A 124 -12.68 -12.50 9.35
CA LEU A 124 -11.30 -12.60 9.85
C LEU A 124 -10.61 -11.25 9.64
N GLU A 125 -10.21 -10.58 10.72
CA GLU A 125 -9.35 -9.39 10.67
C GLU A 125 -7.90 -9.77 11.01
N ILE A 126 -6.98 -9.48 10.09
CA ILE A 126 -5.54 -9.72 10.28
C ILE A 126 -4.89 -8.38 10.63
N GLY A 127 -4.20 -8.35 11.77
CA GLY A 127 -3.61 -7.13 12.35
C GLY A 127 -4.67 -6.26 13.03
N VAL A 128 -5.37 -6.81 14.01
CA VAL A 128 -6.50 -6.14 14.68
C VAL A 128 -6.08 -4.94 15.54
N GLY A 129 -4.81 -4.88 15.99
CA GLY A 129 -4.33 -3.78 16.83
C GLY A 129 -5.19 -3.58 18.08
N SER A 130 -5.50 -2.31 18.37
CA SER A 130 -6.39 -1.90 19.46
C SER A 130 -7.88 -2.21 19.22
N GLY A 131 -8.23 -2.81 18.07
CA GLY A 131 -9.60 -3.16 17.68
C GLY A 131 -10.35 -2.05 16.95
N LEU A 132 -9.64 -1.14 16.28
CA LEU A 132 -10.21 0.08 15.72
C LEU A 132 -11.42 -0.17 14.80
N LEU A 133 -11.36 -1.19 13.95
CA LEU A 133 -12.49 -1.60 13.10
C LEU A 133 -13.41 -2.58 13.84
N LEU A 134 -12.84 -3.51 14.62
CA LEU A 134 -13.54 -4.53 15.40
C LEU A 134 -14.70 -3.95 16.22
N TRP A 135 -14.48 -2.85 16.95
CA TRP A 135 -15.50 -2.24 17.82
C TRP A 135 -16.75 -1.77 17.06
N HIS A 136 -16.63 -1.51 15.75
CA HIS A 136 -17.73 -1.04 14.90
C HIS A 136 -18.34 -2.14 14.05
N LEU A 137 -17.56 -3.14 13.66
CA LEU A 137 -18.00 -4.21 12.76
C LEU A 137 -18.53 -5.45 13.50
N ALA A 138 -17.90 -5.83 14.62
CA ALA A 138 -18.29 -7.02 15.37
C ALA A 138 -19.76 -7.05 15.85
N PRO A 139 -20.41 -5.93 16.22
CA PRO A 139 -21.83 -5.92 16.60
C PRO A 139 -22.76 -6.48 15.52
N ASP A 140 -22.43 -6.24 14.25
CA ASP A 140 -23.23 -6.62 13.08
C ASP A 140 -22.89 -8.03 12.56
N CYS A 141 -21.85 -8.65 13.11
CA CYS A 141 -21.32 -9.93 12.66
C CYS A 141 -21.93 -11.12 13.45
N ALA A 142 -22.07 -12.25 12.75
CA ALA A 142 -22.36 -13.54 13.36
C ALA A 142 -21.15 -14.08 14.12
N GLU A 143 -19.94 -13.87 13.58
CA GLU A 143 -18.67 -14.25 14.19
C GLU A 143 -17.56 -13.29 13.74
N TYR A 144 -16.70 -12.89 14.66
CA TYR A 144 -15.57 -12.01 14.39
C TYR A 144 -14.28 -12.62 14.92
N ARG A 145 -13.44 -13.16 14.03
CA ARG A 145 -12.11 -13.64 14.38
C ARG A 145 -11.09 -12.57 14.08
N ALA A 146 -10.11 -12.40 14.95
CA ALA A 146 -9.08 -11.40 14.76
C ALA A 146 -7.71 -11.91 15.21
N THR A 147 -6.68 -11.58 14.44
CA THR A 147 -5.30 -11.92 14.74
C THR A 147 -4.43 -10.68 14.84
N ASP A 148 -3.38 -10.78 15.65
CA ASP A 148 -2.31 -9.81 15.70
C ASP A 148 -1.01 -10.55 16.02
N PHE A 149 0.11 -10.16 15.41
CA PHE A 149 1.42 -10.74 15.72
C PHE A 149 1.89 -10.46 17.16
N SER A 150 1.36 -9.41 17.82
CA SER A 150 1.67 -9.07 19.21
C SER A 150 0.74 -9.80 20.20
N PRO A 151 1.28 -10.69 21.06
CA PRO A 151 0.52 -11.28 22.15
C PRO A 151 0.06 -10.25 23.19
N VAL A 152 0.82 -9.16 23.38
CA VAL A 152 0.51 -8.07 24.30
C VAL A 152 -0.74 -7.33 23.84
N THR A 153 -0.78 -6.91 22.56
CA THR A 153 -1.95 -6.31 21.93
C THR A 153 -3.20 -7.16 22.09
N ILE A 154 -3.08 -8.46 21.80
CA ILE A 154 -4.20 -9.42 21.95
C ILE A 154 -4.67 -9.54 23.39
N ALA A 155 -3.75 -9.56 24.37
CA ALA A 155 -4.11 -9.62 25.79
C ALA A 155 -4.83 -8.34 26.23
N ASN A 156 -4.33 -7.17 25.83
CA ASN A 156 -4.93 -5.87 26.12
C ASN A 156 -6.33 -5.74 25.53
N LEU A 157 -6.51 -6.06 24.23
CA LEU A 157 -7.81 -6.02 23.57
C LEU A 157 -8.80 -7.00 24.20
N ARG A 158 -8.36 -8.21 24.58
CA ARG A 158 -9.20 -9.18 25.31
C ARG A 158 -9.65 -8.64 26.66
N SER A 159 -8.77 -7.96 27.40
CA SER A 159 -9.10 -7.32 28.68
C SER A 159 -10.13 -6.20 28.48
N ARG A 160 -9.93 -5.34 27.48
CA ARG A 160 -10.86 -4.25 27.12
C ARG A 160 -12.25 -4.78 26.74
N LEU A 161 -12.33 -5.80 25.88
CA LEU A 161 -13.60 -6.46 25.52
C LEU A 161 -14.32 -7.03 26.75
N LYS A 162 -13.60 -7.74 27.62
CA LYS A 162 -14.18 -8.30 28.85
C LYS A 162 -14.73 -7.21 29.77
N SER A 163 -13.99 -6.13 29.96
CA SER A 163 -14.37 -5.01 30.84
C SER A 163 -15.52 -4.16 30.28
N SER A 164 -15.67 -4.11 28.95
CA SER A 164 -16.75 -3.34 28.31
C SER A 164 -18.16 -3.89 28.58
N GLY A 165 -18.29 -5.17 28.92
CA GLY A 165 -19.58 -5.82 29.18
C GLY A 165 -20.52 -5.92 27.98
N VAL A 166 -20.05 -5.66 26.76
CA VAL A 166 -20.88 -5.67 25.56
C VAL A 166 -21.33 -7.11 25.20
N PRO A 167 -22.61 -7.35 24.87
CA PRO A 167 -23.12 -8.71 24.64
C PRO A 167 -22.44 -9.45 23.47
N TRP A 168 -22.06 -8.71 22.44
CA TRP A 168 -21.45 -9.25 21.22
C TRP A 168 -19.98 -9.66 21.41
N ALA A 169 -19.32 -9.31 22.52
CA ALA A 169 -17.95 -9.76 22.82
C ALA A 169 -17.82 -11.29 22.84
N SER A 170 -18.92 -12.00 23.15
CA SER A 170 -18.98 -13.48 23.10
C SER A 170 -18.79 -14.07 21.69
N ARG A 171 -18.98 -13.27 20.63
CA ARG A 171 -18.79 -13.66 19.22
C ARG A 171 -17.39 -13.34 18.69
N VAL A 172 -16.53 -12.74 19.53
CA VAL A 172 -15.19 -12.29 19.17
C VAL A 172 -14.15 -13.31 19.61
N HIS A 173 -13.31 -13.75 18.67
CA HIS A 173 -12.24 -14.70 18.91
C HIS A 173 -10.88 -14.10 18.56
N LEU A 174 -10.08 -13.79 19.59
CA LEU A 174 -8.77 -13.15 19.44
C LEU A 174 -7.63 -14.15 19.56
N ARG A 175 -6.64 -14.05 18.67
CA ARG A 175 -5.46 -14.91 18.64
C ARG A 175 -4.18 -14.14 18.32
N ALA A 176 -3.10 -14.46 19.03
CA ALA A 176 -1.77 -14.02 18.60
C ALA A 176 -1.27 -14.90 17.44
N ALA A 177 -1.03 -14.31 16.27
CA ALA A 177 -0.58 -14.97 15.05
C ALA A 177 -0.04 -13.94 14.05
N GLU A 178 0.99 -14.31 13.29
CA GLU A 178 1.46 -13.50 12.15
C GLU A 178 0.45 -13.54 10.98
N ALA A 179 0.55 -12.58 10.06
CA ALA A 179 -0.37 -12.49 8.92
C ALA A 179 -0.33 -13.73 8.00
N VAL A 180 0.79 -14.45 7.97
CA VAL A 180 0.98 -15.70 7.19
C VAL A 180 0.62 -16.97 7.95
N GLU A 181 0.12 -16.89 9.19
CA GLU A 181 -0.26 -18.07 10.00
C GLU A 181 -1.77 -18.34 9.91
N THR A 182 -2.32 -18.42 8.70
CA THR A 182 -3.75 -18.70 8.50
C THR A 182 -4.09 -20.19 8.39
N ASP A 183 -3.09 -21.07 8.30
CA ASP A 183 -3.21 -22.53 8.20
C ASP A 183 -4.09 -23.15 9.30
N ARG A 184 -4.19 -22.46 10.45
CA ARG A 184 -5.01 -22.85 11.59
C ARG A 184 -6.48 -22.47 11.48
N PHE A 185 -6.88 -21.78 10.43
CA PHE A 185 -8.27 -21.44 10.13
C PHE A 185 -8.88 -22.40 9.10
N PRO A 186 -10.19 -22.69 9.21
CA PRO A 186 -10.88 -23.52 8.24
C PRO A 186 -10.89 -22.88 6.85
N GLU A 187 -10.70 -23.70 5.83
CA GLU A 187 -10.84 -23.30 4.43
C GLU A 187 -12.30 -22.96 4.11
N GLY A 188 -12.51 -21.98 3.23
CA GLY A 188 -13.85 -21.71 2.72
C GLY A 188 -14.87 -21.22 3.77
N TYR A 189 -14.43 -20.62 4.87
CA TYR A 189 -15.29 -20.36 6.04
C TYR A 189 -15.76 -18.92 6.18
N PHE A 190 -14.87 -17.96 5.95
CA PHE A 190 -15.16 -16.54 6.15
C PHE A 190 -15.79 -15.95 4.89
N ASP A 191 -16.74 -15.03 5.04
CA ASP A 191 -17.23 -14.28 3.88
C ASP A 191 -16.44 -12.98 3.67
N THR A 192 -15.74 -12.49 4.70
CA THR A 192 -14.89 -11.31 4.63
C THR A 192 -13.58 -11.53 5.38
N VAL A 193 -12.45 -11.25 4.72
CA VAL A 193 -11.14 -11.11 5.36
C VAL A 193 -10.71 -9.65 5.25
N ILE A 194 -10.19 -9.08 6.33
CA ILE A 194 -9.79 -7.67 6.43
C ILE A 194 -8.30 -7.60 6.74
N ILE A 195 -7.57 -6.82 5.95
CA ILE A 195 -6.17 -6.43 6.19
C ILE A 195 -6.12 -4.92 6.02
N ASN A 196 -6.21 -4.15 7.10
CA ASN A 196 -6.31 -2.68 7.01
C ASN A 196 -5.15 -2.02 7.76
N SER A 197 -4.35 -1.21 7.06
CA SER A 197 -3.17 -0.53 7.64
C SER A 197 -2.09 -1.49 8.18
N VAL A 198 -1.95 -2.66 7.56
CA VAL A 198 -0.98 -3.70 7.99
C VAL A 198 0.11 -3.96 6.95
N THR A 199 -0.23 -3.82 5.66
CA THR A 199 0.65 -4.21 4.54
C THR A 199 1.99 -3.48 4.56
N MET A 200 2.04 -2.25 5.08
CA MET A 200 3.27 -1.46 5.21
C MET A 200 4.37 -2.11 6.07
N HIS A 201 4.01 -3.05 6.95
CA HIS A 201 4.94 -3.82 7.79
C HIS A 201 5.39 -5.15 7.14
N PHE A 202 4.97 -5.42 5.91
CA PHE A 202 5.36 -6.63 5.20
C PHE A 202 6.74 -6.45 4.55
N PRO A 203 7.55 -7.50 4.50
CA PRO A 203 8.95 -7.42 4.05
C PRO A 203 9.14 -7.36 2.53
N GLY A 204 8.09 -7.58 1.74
CA GLY A 204 8.19 -7.56 0.27
C GLY A 204 7.09 -8.34 -0.44
N HIS A 205 7.24 -8.45 -1.76
CA HIS A 205 6.33 -9.15 -2.67
C HIS A 205 5.98 -10.56 -2.20
N GLY A 206 6.96 -11.45 -2.03
CA GLY A 206 6.72 -12.84 -1.66
C GLY A 206 5.90 -13.01 -0.37
N TYR A 207 6.08 -12.15 0.64
CA TYR A 207 5.26 -12.18 1.85
C TYR A 207 3.83 -11.73 1.57
N MET A 208 3.66 -10.60 0.88
CA MET A 208 2.35 -10.07 0.51
C MET A 208 1.57 -11.09 -0.32
N ARG A 209 2.23 -11.75 -1.30
CA ARG A 209 1.63 -12.80 -2.12
C ARG A 209 1.13 -13.97 -1.29
N ARG A 210 1.94 -14.49 -0.36
CA ARG A 210 1.54 -15.58 0.53
C ARG A 210 0.35 -15.19 1.41
N VAL A 211 0.32 -13.96 1.94
CA VAL A 211 -0.82 -13.47 2.74
C VAL A 211 -2.10 -13.43 1.91
N VAL A 212 -2.04 -12.92 0.67
CA VAL A 212 -3.21 -12.88 -0.23
C VAL A 212 -3.70 -14.29 -0.57
N GLU A 213 -2.82 -15.20 -0.97
CA GLU A 213 -3.17 -16.60 -1.28
C GLU A 213 -3.85 -17.30 -0.09
N GLN A 214 -3.31 -17.07 1.09
CA GLN A 214 -3.84 -17.60 2.33
C GLN A 214 -5.19 -17.02 2.72
N ALA A 215 -5.37 -15.71 2.57
CA ALA A 215 -6.64 -15.04 2.78
C ALA A 215 -7.71 -15.56 1.80
N LEU A 216 -7.35 -15.73 0.52
CA LEU A 216 -8.23 -16.36 -0.46
C LEU A 216 -8.59 -17.79 -0.06
N ARG A 217 -7.64 -18.61 0.39
CA ARG A 217 -7.92 -19.99 0.83
C ARG A 217 -8.99 -20.09 1.93
N VAL A 218 -8.94 -19.21 2.94
CA VAL A 218 -9.90 -19.23 4.07
C VAL A 218 -11.24 -18.58 3.75
N LEU A 219 -11.33 -17.79 2.68
CA LEU A 219 -12.58 -17.23 2.19
C LEU A 219 -13.49 -18.30 1.57
N ALA A 220 -14.77 -18.26 1.92
CA ALA A 220 -15.83 -18.99 1.23
C ALA A 220 -15.94 -18.54 -0.24
N PRO A 221 -16.45 -19.39 -1.15
CA PRO A 221 -16.91 -18.97 -2.47
C PRO A 221 -17.77 -17.69 -2.41
N GLY A 222 -17.43 -16.68 -3.22
CA GLY A 222 -18.10 -15.36 -3.20
C GLY A 222 -17.66 -14.43 -2.06
N GLY A 223 -16.70 -14.85 -1.23
CA GLY A 223 -16.11 -14.04 -0.17
C GLY A 223 -15.27 -12.87 -0.70
N ARG A 224 -14.93 -11.93 0.19
CA ARG A 224 -14.22 -10.70 -0.14
C ARG A 224 -12.98 -10.53 0.74
N LEU A 225 -11.85 -10.24 0.12
CA LEU A 225 -10.64 -9.79 0.82
C LEU A 225 -10.55 -8.28 0.70
N PHE A 226 -10.75 -7.58 1.80
CA PHE A 226 -10.54 -6.14 1.92
C PHE A 226 -9.10 -5.86 2.33
N ILE A 227 -8.36 -5.12 1.53
CA ILE A 227 -7.00 -4.67 1.81
C ILE A 227 -7.04 -3.15 1.82
N GLY A 228 -7.11 -2.58 3.01
CA GLY A 228 -7.31 -1.14 3.20
C GLY A 228 -6.03 -0.39 3.49
N ASP A 229 -6.07 0.90 3.19
CA ASP A 229 -5.08 1.89 3.62
C ASP A 229 -3.68 1.65 3.04
N ASN A 230 -3.62 1.21 1.78
CA ASN A 230 -2.37 0.94 1.06
C ASN A 230 -1.76 2.24 0.59
N ARG A 231 -0.49 2.49 0.92
CA ARG A 231 0.27 3.63 0.38
C ARG A 231 0.62 3.39 -1.08
N ASP A 232 0.28 4.37 -1.92
CA ASP A 232 0.49 4.30 -3.36
C ASP A 232 1.96 4.49 -3.74
N LEU A 233 2.58 3.42 -4.23
CA LEU A 233 3.98 3.43 -4.70
C LEU A 233 4.19 4.44 -5.84
N SER A 234 3.20 4.65 -6.70
CA SER A 234 3.31 5.56 -7.85
C SER A 234 3.40 7.03 -7.44
N LEU A 235 3.03 7.36 -6.20
CA LEU A 235 3.05 8.70 -5.63
C LEU A 235 4.14 8.87 -4.55
N LEU A 236 5.05 7.90 -4.43
CA LEU A 236 6.14 7.92 -3.45
C LEU A 236 7.01 9.19 -3.55
N PRO A 237 7.49 9.61 -4.74
CA PRO A 237 8.29 10.83 -4.86
C PRO A 237 7.55 12.09 -4.37
N GLU A 238 6.26 12.20 -4.64
CA GLU A 238 5.40 13.32 -4.22
C GLU A 238 5.19 13.33 -2.71
N PHE A 239 4.93 12.17 -2.12
CA PHE A 239 4.77 12.01 -0.67
C PHE A 239 6.05 12.40 0.07
N VAL A 240 7.20 11.84 -0.34
CA VAL A 240 8.50 12.16 0.27
C VAL A 240 8.87 13.62 0.07
N THR A 241 8.58 14.20 -1.11
CA THR A 241 8.82 15.62 -1.34
C THR A 241 8.08 16.49 -0.33
N GLU A 242 6.80 16.20 -0.05
CA GLU A 242 6.04 17.00 0.91
C GLU A 242 6.56 16.84 2.34
N ILE A 243 7.03 15.64 2.72
CA ILE A 243 7.71 15.39 4.00
C ILE A 243 8.96 16.26 4.09
N GLN A 244 9.89 16.12 3.13
CA GLN A 244 11.18 16.81 3.16
C GLN A 244 11.00 18.33 3.13
N ARG A 245 10.04 18.84 2.36
CA ARG A 245 9.73 20.27 2.30
C ARG A 245 9.15 20.80 3.62
N THR A 246 8.31 20.00 4.29
CA THR A 246 7.71 20.39 5.57
C THR A 246 8.74 20.38 6.69
N GLN A 247 9.62 19.37 6.73
CA GLN A 247 10.66 19.23 7.75
C GLN A 247 11.86 20.16 7.52
N HIS A 248 12.11 20.55 6.26
CA HIS A 248 13.23 21.41 5.86
C HIS A 248 12.76 22.63 5.03
N PRO A 249 11.92 23.52 5.60
CA PRO A 249 11.30 24.62 4.85
C PRO A 249 12.30 25.68 4.35
N SER A 250 13.54 25.65 4.83
CA SER A 250 14.61 26.57 4.43
C SER A 250 15.70 25.92 3.57
N ALA A 251 15.56 24.64 3.22
CA ALA A 251 16.53 23.96 2.36
C ALA A 251 16.52 24.58 0.96
N ALA A 252 17.70 24.69 0.35
CA ALA A 252 17.80 25.12 -1.04
C ALA A 252 17.21 24.03 -1.97
N PRO A 253 16.64 24.38 -3.13
CA PRO A 253 16.00 23.39 -4.02
C PRO A 253 16.87 22.20 -4.41
N ALA A 254 18.18 22.42 -4.64
CA ALA A 254 19.11 21.34 -4.94
C ALA A 254 19.34 20.41 -3.74
N GLU A 255 19.48 20.96 -2.53
CA GLU A 255 19.59 20.17 -1.30
C GLU A 255 18.30 19.37 -1.07
N LEU A 256 17.14 19.99 -1.29
CA LEU A 256 15.85 19.34 -1.12
C LEU A 256 15.68 18.17 -2.10
N ARG A 257 16.11 18.34 -3.36
CA ARG A 257 16.13 17.25 -4.35
C ARG A 257 16.98 16.08 -3.87
N ASP A 258 18.22 16.34 -3.46
CA ASP A 258 19.14 15.29 -3.03
C ASP A 258 18.59 14.54 -1.79
N ARG A 259 17.93 15.24 -0.87
CA ARG A 259 17.23 14.64 0.28
C ARG A 259 16.05 13.77 -0.15
N VAL A 260 15.26 14.22 -1.12
CA VAL A 260 14.13 13.46 -1.66
C VAL A 260 14.63 12.18 -2.32
N ASP A 261 15.64 12.27 -3.18
CA ASP A 261 16.20 11.10 -3.86
C ASP A 261 16.73 10.07 -2.86
N GLN A 262 17.45 10.52 -1.82
CA GLN A 262 17.92 9.65 -0.74
C GLN A 262 16.77 9.01 0.05
N ALA A 263 15.74 9.77 0.40
CA ALA A 263 14.61 9.28 1.19
C ALA A 263 13.69 8.34 0.40
N VAL A 264 13.54 8.54 -0.92
CA VAL A 264 12.85 7.60 -1.81
C VAL A 264 13.61 6.28 -1.90
N ALA A 265 14.94 6.34 -2.11
CA ALA A 265 15.77 5.15 -2.24
C ALA A 265 15.86 4.33 -0.94
N GLY A 266 15.81 5.00 0.23
CA GLY A 266 15.88 4.39 1.55
C GLY A 266 14.52 4.11 2.21
N HIS A 267 13.40 4.12 1.47
CA HIS A 267 12.10 4.03 2.12
C HIS A 267 11.84 2.64 2.75
N GLU A 268 11.60 2.62 4.06
CA GLU A 268 11.49 1.42 4.91
C GLU A 268 10.09 0.78 5.02
N TRP A 269 9.08 1.28 4.29
CA TRP A 269 7.73 0.72 4.33
C TRP A 269 7.43 -0.02 3.03
N LEU A 270 6.55 -1.01 3.09
CA LEU A 270 5.98 -1.58 1.88
C LEU A 270 4.96 -0.61 1.27
N LEU A 271 5.16 -0.28 0.01
CA LEU A 271 4.26 0.51 -0.83
C LEU A 271 3.85 -0.34 -2.03
N LEU A 272 2.59 -0.19 -2.43
CA LEU A 272 1.96 -0.98 -3.49
C LEU A 272 1.35 -0.01 -4.51
N ALA A 273 1.67 -0.17 -5.78
CA ALA A 273 0.95 0.55 -6.83
C ALA A 273 -0.42 -0.09 -7.07
N PRO A 274 -1.45 0.63 -7.54
CA PRO A 274 -2.74 0.04 -7.92
C PRO A 274 -2.60 -1.15 -8.89
N GLU A 275 -1.66 -1.08 -9.83
CA GLU A 275 -1.32 -2.13 -10.79
C GLU A 275 -0.95 -3.46 -10.12
N TYR A 276 -0.37 -3.43 -8.91
CA TYR A 276 -0.05 -4.63 -8.14
C TYR A 276 -1.27 -5.54 -7.98
N PHE A 277 -2.42 -4.96 -7.67
CA PHE A 277 -3.64 -5.68 -7.37
C PHE A 277 -4.34 -6.17 -8.65
N VAL A 278 -4.23 -5.41 -9.74
CA VAL A 278 -4.71 -5.87 -11.06
C VAL A 278 -3.87 -7.04 -11.56
N ALA A 279 -2.55 -6.96 -11.45
CA ALA A 279 -1.64 -8.03 -11.84
C ALA A 279 -1.87 -9.28 -10.97
N THR A 280 -1.98 -9.09 -9.65
CA THR A 280 -2.31 -10.17 -8.70
C THR A 280 -3.62 -10.87 -9.06
N ALA A 281 -4.65 -10.11 -9.44
CA ALA A 281 -5.93 -10.69 -9.87
C ALA A 281 -5.82 -11.50 -11.18
N ARG A 282 -4.96 -11.09 -12.13
CA ARG A 282 -4.68 -11.86 -13.35
C ARG A 282 -3.88 -13.14 -13.08
N GLU A 283 -3.00 -13.10 -12.08
CA GLU A 283 -2.11 -14.21 -11.73
C GLU A 283 -2.77 -15.26 -10.83
N LEU A 284 -3.80 -14.89 -10.07
CA LEU A 284 -4.49 -15.78 -9.13
C LEU A 284 -5.85 -16.25 -9.68
N PRO A 285 -6.01 -17.54 -10.02
CA PRO A 285 -7.23 -18.05 -10.65
C PRO A 285 -8.47 -17.98 -9.74
N ASP A 286 -8.27 -17.89 -8.41
CA ASP A 286 -9.35 -17.78 -7.43
C ASP A 286 -9.94 -16.36 -7.32
N VAL A 287 -9.33 -15.36 -7.95
CA VAL A 287 -9.82 -13.97 -7.94
C VAL A 287 -10.75 -13.76 -9.13
N ALA A 288 -12.02 -13.48 -8.83
CA ALA A 288 -13.03 -13.19 -9.84
C ALA A 288 -12.99 -11.73 -10.31
N GLY A 289 -12.58 -10.80 -9.44
CA GLY A 289 -12.54 -9.38 -9.76
C GLY A 289 -11.83 -8.56 -8.69
N VAL A 290 -11.45 -7.34 -9.07
CA VAL A 290 -10.70 -6.39 -8.24
C VAL A 290 -11.34 -5.00 -8.30
N ASP A 291 -11.63 -4.44 -7.14
CA ASP A 291 -12.18 -3.10 -6.95
C ASP A 291 -11.18 -2.23 -6.17
N ILE A 292 -10.63 -1.21 -6.84
CA ILE A 292 -9.63 -0.29 -6.28
C ILE A 292 -10.28 1.09 -6.21
N GLN A 293 -10.38 1.65 -5.01
CA GLN A 293 -11.00 2.96 -4.79
C GLN A 293 -10.10 3.87 -3.96
N LEU A 294 -10.14 5.16 -4.29
CA LEU A 294 -9.49 6.20 -3.50
C LEU A 294 -10.19 6.33 -2.14
N LYS A 295 -9.46 6.82 -1.13
CA LYS A 295 -10.04 7.09 0.17
C LYS A 295 -11.11 8.18 0.08
N ARG A 296 -12.18 7.99 0.84
CA ARG A 296 -13.16 9.03 1.13
C ARG A 296 -12.67 9.93 2.26
N GLY A 297 -13.22 11.13 2.34
CA GLY A 297 -12.88 12.13 3.35
C GLY A 297 -12.80 13.55 2.80
N SER A 298 -13.29 14.49 3.60
CA SER A 298 -13.25 15.93 3.29
C SER A 298 -11.90 16.56 3.59
N GLN A 299 -11.13 15.94 4.49
CA GLN A 299 -9.84 16.43 4.95
C GLN A 299 -8.72 16.00 4.00
N VAL A 300 -7.92 16.94 3.53
CA VAL A 300 -6.74 16.65 2.69
C VAL A 300 -5.53 16.46 3.58
N ASN A 301 -5.09 15.21 3.73
CA ASN A 301 -3.91 14.82 4.51
C ASN A 301 -3.20 13.63 3.84
N GLU A 302 -2.17 13.07 4.49
CA GLU A 302 -1.44 11.93 3.92
C GLU A 302 -2.31 10.67 3.71
N LEU A 303 -3.33 10.46 4.55
CA LEU A 303 -4.20 9.29 4.49
C LEU A 303 -5.12 9.38 3.28
N THR A 304 -5.71 10.55 3.02
CA THR A 304 -6.65 10.74 1.92
C THR A 304 -5.97 11.02 0.58
N SER A 305 -4.73 11.52 0.59
CA SER A 305 -4.01 11.89 -0.64
C SER A 305 -3.23 10.72 -1.24
N PHE A 306 -2.58 9.89 -0.40
CA PHE A 306 -1.58 8.93 -0.84
C PHE A 306 -1.95 7.47 -0.58
N ARG A 307 -3.19 7.20 -0.18
CA ARG A 307 -3.64 5.84 0.11
C ARG A 307 -4.90 5.47 -0.66
N PHE A 308 -5.11 4.18 -0.81
CA PHE A 308 -6.29 3.61 -1.45
C PHE A 308 -6.68 2.27 -0.81
N ASP A 309 -7.93 1.88 -1.04
CA ASP A 309 -8.50 0.64 -0.54
C ASP A 309 -8.80 -0.32 -1.70
N VAL A 310 -8.58 -1.61 -1.46
CA VAL A 310 -8.79 -2.68 -2.45
C VAL A 310 -9.76 -3.71 -1.92
N VAL A 311 -10.62 -4.22 -2.80
CA VAL A 311 -11.40 -5.43 -2.58
C VAL A 311 -11.05 -6.45 -3.66
N LEU A 312 -10.57 -7.62 -3.25
CA LEU A 312 -10.47 -8.80 -4.11
C LEU A 312 -11.68 -9.69 -3.88
N HIS A 313 -12.41 -9.99 -4.94
CA HIS A 313 -13.58 -10.87 -4.89
C HIS A 313 -13.16 -12.31 -5.19
N LYS A 314 -13.39 -13.23 -4.25
CA LYS A 314 -13.10 -14.65 -4.46
C LYS A 314 -14.18 -15.30 -5.33
N GLY A 315 -13.74 -16.01 -6.36
CA GLY A 315 -14.61 -16.78 -7.24
C GLY A 315 -15.22 -18.02 -6.57
N PRO A 316 -16.35 -18.52 -7.10
CA PRO A 316 -17.28 -17.85 -8.01
C PRO A 316 -18.00 -16.67 -7.34
N ALA A 317 -18.00 -15.51 -8.00
CA ALA A 317 -18.73 -14.31 -7.59
C ALA A 317 -19.36 -13.63 -8.82
N PRO A 318 -20.59 -13.09 -8.73
CA PRO A 318 -21.22 -12.34 -9.82
C PRO A 318 -20.64 -10.92 -9.87
N VAL A 319 -19.35 -10.80 -10.22
CA VAL A 319 -18.69 -9.50 -10.36
C VAL A 319 -19.11 -8.84 -11.67
N ARG A 320 -19.46 -7.56 -11.59
CA ARG A 320 -19.80 -6.76 -12.75
C ARG A 320 -18.58 -5.98 -13.23
N SER A 321 -18.17 -6.22 -14.47
CA SER A 321 -17.12 -5.44 -15.14
C SER A 321 -17.64 -4.05 -15.52
N LEU A 322 -16.85 -3.02 -15.23
CA LEU A 322 -17.13 -1.63 -15.57
C LEU A 322 -16.46 -1.16 -16.88
N THR A 323 -15.69 -2.00 -17.56
CA THR A 323 -14.97 -1.62 -18.80
C THR A 323 -15.91 -1.13 -19.91
N GLY A 324 -17.13 -1.66 -19.98
CA GLY A 324 -18.12 -1.32 -21.00
C GLY A 324 -18.98 -0.08 -20.69
N VAL A 325 -18.77 0.57 -19.55
CA VAL A 325 -19.59 1.73 -19.15
C VAL A 325 -19.31 2.93 -20.08
N PRO A 326 -20.33 3.63 -20.59
CA PRO A 326 -20.14 4.84 -21.39
C PRO A 326 -19.24 5.88 -20.72
N ARG A 327 -18.33 6.47 -21.51
CA ARG A 327 -17.30 7.38 -21.00
C ARG A 327 -17.63 8.84 -21.30
N LEU A 328 -17.34 9.72 -20.34
CA LEU A 328 -17.43 11.16 -20.46
C LEU A 328 -16.13 11.81 -19.94
N PRO A 329 -15.36 12.51 -20.78
CA PRO A 329 -14.24 13.31 -20.29
C PRO A 329 -14.73 14.40 -19.34
N PHE A 330 -14.01 14.60 -18.23
CA PHE A 330 -14.35 15.66 -17.28
C PHE A 330 -14.19 17.06 -17.91
N ALA A 331 -15.25 17.86 -17.84
CA ALA A 331 -15.30 19.20 -18.43
C ALA A 331 -15.57 20.31 -17.40
N GLY A 332 -15.58 19.97 -16.10
CA GLY A 332 -15.99 20.86 -15.01
C GLY A 332 -17.16 20.29 -14.20
N ARG A 333 -17.28 20.74 -12.95
CA ARG A 333 -18.36 20.31 -12.04
C ARG A 333 -19.76 20.67 -12.54
N PRO A 334 -20.02 21.87 -13.10
CA PRO A 334 -21.33 22.21 -13.66
C PRO A 334 -21.74 21.29 -14.82
N GLU A 335 -20.83 21.04 -15.74
CA GLU A 335 -21.04 20.20 -16.93
C GLU A 335 -21.28 18.75 -16.53
N LEU A 336 -20.47 18.23 -15.61
CA LEU A 336 -20.67 16.91 -15.00
C LEU A 336 -22.07 16.78 -14.41
N THR A 337 -22.48 17.74 -13.58
CA THR A 337 -23.80 17.75 -12.94
C THR A 337 -24.91 17.75 -14.00
N ALA A 338 -24.78 18.57 -15.05
CA ALA A 338 -25.76 18.66 -16.13
C ALA A 338 -25.86 17.36 -16.97
N GLU A 339 -24.76 16.64 -17.20
CA GLU A 339 -24.77 15.34 -17.87
C GLU A 339 -25.44 14.27 -17.00
N LEU A 340 -25.13 14.21 -15.70
CA LEU A 340 -25.74 13.24 -14.77
C LEU A 340 -27.25 13.46 -14.63
N VAL A 341 -27.72 14.72 -14.60
CA VAL A 341 -29.14 15.06 -14.56
C VAL A 341 -29.86 14.70 -15.85
N ARG A 342 -29.21 14.85 -17.02
CA ARG A 342 -29.80 14.50 -18.32
C ARG A 342 -29.96 13.00 -18.55
N ARG A 343 -29.21 12.17 -17.82
CA ARG A 343 -29.13 10.71 -18.05
C ARG A 343 -29.44 9.89 -16.78
N PRO A 344 -30.56 10.13 -16.07
CA PRO A 344 -30.82 9.60 -14.72
C PRO A 344 -30.75 8.06 -14.61
N GLY A 345 -31.04 7.33 -15.69
CA GLY A 345 -31.03 5.86 -15.74
C GLY A 345 -29.80 5.24 -16.41
N GLU A 346 -28.76 6.02 -16.70
CA GLU A 346 -27.53 5.52 -17.31
C GLU A 346 -26.38 5.50 -16.29
N ASP A 347 -25.56 4.45 -16.42
CA ASP A 347 -24.25 4.39 -15.77
C ASP A 347 -23.25 5.18 -16.62
N LEU A 348 -22.38 5.95 -15.98
CA LEU A 348 -21.45 6.84 -16.66
C LEU A 348 -20.09 6.84 -15.96
N ARG A 349 -19.02 6.55 -16.73
CA ARG A 349 -17.64 6.71 -16.29
C ARG A 349 -17.12 8.08 -16.71
N VAL A 350 -16.85 8.92 -15.73
CA VAL A 350 -16.25 10.23 -15.93
C VAL A 350 -14.75 10.09 -15.78
N THR A 351 -14.00 10.48 -16.81
CA THR A 351 -12.55 10.22 -16.88
C THR A 351 -11.73 11.48 -16.81
N GLY A 352 -10.53 11.39 -16.24
CA GLY A 352 -9.56 12.50 -16.24
C GLY A 352 -9.99 13.66 -15.35
N ILE A 353 -10.63 13.37 -14.22
CA ILE A 353 -11.03 14.38 -13.23
C ILE A 353 -9.76 14.82 -12.48
N PRO A 354 -9.37 16.10 -12.48
CA PRO A 354 -8.19 16.53 -11.73
C PRO A 354 -8.41 16.33 -10.23
N ASN A 355 -7.52 15.58 -9.58
CA ASN A 355 -7.57 15.32 -8.14
C ASN A 355 -6.96 16.49 -7.38
N ARG A 356 -7.81 17.31 -6.77
CA ARG A 356 -7.44 18.53 -6.04
C ARG A 356 -6.42 18.27 -4.92
N ALA A 357 -6.45 17.09 -4.29
CA ALA A 357 -5.49 16.73 -3.25
C ALA A 357 -4.07 16.55 -3.79
N LEU A 358 -3.91 16.15 -5.06
CA LEU A 358 -2.63 15.77 -5.66
C LEU A 358 -2.00 16.84 -6.54
N LEU A 359 -2.79 17.70 -7.20
CA LEU A 359 -2.27 18.66 -8.19
C LEU A 359 -1.10 19.50 -7.67
N ARG A 360 -1.25 20.06 -6.45
CA ARG A 360 -0.17 20.85 -5.82
C ARG A 360 1.06 19.99 -5.51
N LEU A 361 0.85 18.78 -5.00
CA LEU A 361 1.92 17.87 -4.58
C LEU A 361 2.77 17.45 -5.78
N LEU A 362 2.12 17.15 -6.91
CA LEU A 362 2.77 16.83 -8.18
C LEU A 362 3.56 18.00 -8.75
N ALA A 363 2.99 19.21 -8.74
CA ALA A 363 3.68 20.41 -9.20
C ALA A 363 4.91 20.72 -8.34
N SER A 364 4.80 20.56 -7.02
CA SER A 364 5.89 20.72 -6.06
C SER A 364 7.00 19.70 -6.30
N ALA A 365 6.66 18.42 -6.39
CA ALA A 365 7.63 17.35 -6.67
C ALA A 365 8.34 17.56 -8.00
N ALA A 366 7.62 17.97 -9.04
CA ALA A 366 8.23 18.27 -10.34
C ALA A 366 9.22 19.44 -10.29
N ALA A 367 8.93 20.50 -9.54
CA ALA A 367 9.85 21.63 -9.35
C ALA A 367 11.10 21.21 -8.56
N VAL A 368 10.93 20.49 -7.45
CA VAL A 368 12.04 19.97 -6.63
C VAL A 368 12.95 19.06 -7.46
N ARG A 369 12.39 18.15 -8.26
CA ARG A 369 13.17 17.28 -9.17
C ARG A 369 14.03 18.09 -10.16
N ARG A 370 13.56 19.26 -10.60
CA ARG A 370 14.34 20.17 -11.47
C ARG A 370 15.33 21.07 -10.70
N GLY A 371 15.34 21.01 -9.37
CA GLY A 371 16.10 21.93 -8.52
C GLY A 371 15.56 23.35 -8.56
N GLU A 372 14.26 23.50 -8.80
CA GLU A 372 13.54 24.77 -8.85
C GLU A 372 12.73 24.99 -7.57
N GLU A 373 12.38 26.25 -7.29
CA GLU A 373 11.47 26.56 -6.19
C GLU A 373 10.04 26.08 -6.53
N PRO A 374 9.35 25.40 -5.60
CA PRO A 374 7.98 24.97 -5.82
C PRO A 374 7.06 26.15 -6.14
N PRO A 375 6.10 25.99 -7.06
CA PRO A 375 5.14 27.04 -7.35
C PRO A 375 4.31 27.38 -6.10
N PRO A 376 3.86 28.64 -5.95
CA PRO A 376 2.94 29.02 -4.88
C PRO A 376 1.64 28.21 -5.00
N ALA A 377 0.93 28.05 -3.88
CA ALA A 377 -0.37 27.38 -3.88
C ALA A 377 -1.31 28.05 -4.90
N GLN A 378 -1.73 27.29 -5.92
CA GLN A 378 -2.79 27.70 -6.83
C GLN A 378 -4.15 27.34 -6.21
N GLU A 379 -5.14 28.22 -6.35
CA GLU A 379 -6.51 27.97 -5.89
C GLU A 379 -7.19 26.82 -6.66
N GLU A 380 -7.84 25.93 -5.89
CA GLU A 380 -9.09 25.19 -6.16
C GLU A 380 -9.36 24.56 -7.54
N ALA A 381 -8.34 24.23 -8.33
CA ALA A 381 -8.54 23.40 -9.51
C ALA A 381 -8.83 21.94 -9.12
N GLY A 382 -9.82 21.33 -9.78
CA GLY A 382 -10.16 19.91 -9.59
C GLY A 382 -11.21 19.64 -8.51
N LEU A 383 -11.39 18.36 -8.20
CA LEU A 383 -12.33 17.85 -7.19
C LEU A 383 -11.61 16.91 -6.22
N LEU A 384 -12.15 16.76 -5.01
CA LEU A 384 -11.80 15.63 -4.14
C LEU A 384 -12.68 14.41 -4.48
N PRO A 385 -12.24 13.18 -4.14
CA PRO A 385 -13.10 12.01 -4.19
C PRO A 385 -14.43 12.22 -3.44
N GLU A 386 -14.39 12.86 -2.27
CA GLU A 386 -15.59 13.14 -1.48
C GLU A 386 -16.56 14.12 -2.17
N ASP A 387 -16.06 15.08 -2.95
CA ASP A 387 -16.92 16.00 -3.71
C ASP A 387 -17.81 15.23 -4.71
N LEU A 388 -17.32 14.12 -5.26
CA LEU A 388 -18.04 13.25 -6.19
C LEU A 388 -19.07 12.38 -5.46
N HIS A 389 -18.72 11.84 -4.29
CA HIS A 389 -19.65 11.09 -3.43
C HIS A 389 -20.84 11.96 -3.01
N LEU A 390 -20.57 13.19 -2.54
CA LEU A 390 -21.61 14.15 -2.17
C LEU A 390 -22.50 14.53 -3.36
N LEU A 391 -21.92 14.72 -4.54
CA LEU A 391 -22.69 14.98 -5.76
C LEU A 391 -23.59 13.79 -6.13
N ALA A 392 -23.07 12.57 -6.04
CA ALA A 392 -23.85 11.36 -6.32
C ALA A 392 -25.03 11.22 -5.34
N GLU A 393 -24.79 11.43 -4.04
CA GLU A 393 -25.82 11.40 -3.00
C GLU A 393 -26.92 12.43 -3.28
N GLN A 394 -26.56 13.67 -3.61
CA GLN A 394 -27.51 14.74 -3.98
C GLN A 394 -28.39 14.37 -5.18
N LEU A 395 -27.87 13.55 -6.09
CA LEU A 395 -28.58 13.09 -7.29
C LEU A 395 -29.27 11.72 -7.09
N GLY A 396 -29.20 11.14 -5.89
CA GLY A 396 -29.77 9.82 -5.59
C GLY A 396 -29.06 8.69 -6.33
N ARG A 397 -27.76 8.84 -6.59
CA ARG A 397 -26.92 7.88 -7.32
C ARG A 397 -25.84 7.31 -6.41
N ARG A 398 -25.32 6.14 -6.80
CA ARG A 398 -24.07 5.59 -6.26
C ARG A 398 -22.91 6.05 -7.13
N VAL A 399 -21.75 6.30 -6.54
CA VAL A 399 -20.51 6.53 -7.28
C VAL A 399 -19.38 5.72 -6.65
N VAL A 400 -18.48 5.23 -7.49
CA VAL A 400 -17.19 4.67 -7.09
C VAL A 400 -16.08 5.48 -7.73
N VAL A 401 -15.09 5.87 -6.95
CA VAL A 401 -14.01 6.78 -7.37
C VAL A 401 -12.67 6.05 -7.28
N THR A 402 -11.88 6.11 -8.34
CA THR A 402 -10.60 5.42 -8.46
C THR A 402 -9.51 6.32 -9.01
N GLY A 403 -8.25 5.93 -8.84
CA GLY A 403 -7.13 6.63 -9.47
C GLY A 403 -7.16 6.49 -10.99
N SER A 404 -6.48 7.41 -11.68
CA SER A 404 -6.19 7.27 -13.11
C SER A 404 -4.78 6.72 -13.30
N ALA A 405 -4.55 6.07 -14.44
CA ALA A 405 -3.20 5.79 -14.94
C ALA A 405 -2.37 7.06 -15.20
N GLN A 406 -2.99 8.24 -15.26
CA GLN A 406 -2.31 9.52 -15.27
C GLN A 406 -2.21 10.09 -13.84
N PRO A 407 -0.99 10.33 -13.33
CA PRO A 407 -0.83 10.92 -12.01
C PRO A 407 -1.56 12.26 -11.89
N GLY A 408 -2.27 12.46 -10.77
CA GLY A 408 -3.01 13.69 -10.49
C GLY A 408 -4.42 13.74 -11.07
N GLU A 409 -4.83 12.69 -11.78
CA GLU A 409 -6.20 12.49 -12.24
C GLU A 409 -6.86 11.33 -11.49
N MET A 410 -8.18 11.36 -11.47
CA MET A 410 -9.04 10.29 -10.99
C MET A 410 -10.19 10.05 -11.95
N ASP A 411 -10.74 8.84 -11.91
CA ASP A 411 -11.93 8.46 -12.64
C ASP A 411 -13.07 8.19 -11.65
N ALA A 412 -14.31 8.42 -12.08
CA ALA A 412 -15.49 8.16 -11.26
C ALA A 412 -16.58 7.48 -12.09
N VAL A 413 -17.13 6.38 -11.58
CA VAL A 413 -18.24 5.68 -12.23
C VAL A 413 -19.51 5.94 -11.44
N PHE A 414 -20.41 6.73 -12.01
CA PHE A 414 -21.74 7.00 -11.48
C PHE A 414 -22.68 5.90 -11.93
N LEU A 415 -23.26 5.18 -10.96
CA LEU A 415 -24.18 4.08 -11.19
C LEU A 415 -25.62 4.55 -10.97
N SER A 416 -26.50 4.13 -11.88
CA SER A 416 -27.94 4.41 -11.87
C SER A 416 -28.70 3.56 -10.85
N ALA A 417 -28.23 2.34 -10.57
CA ALA A 417 -28.77 1.49 -9.53
C ALA A 417 -28.13 1.82 -8.16
N PRO A 418 -28.93 2.01 -7.10
CA PRO A 418 -28.41 2.26 -5.76
C PRO A 418 -27.91 0.98 -5.06
N GLU A 419 -28.18 -0.21 -5.62
CA GLU A 419 -27.82 -1.48 -5.00
C GLU A 419 -26.31 -1.74 -5.02
N GLU A 420 -25.81 -2.31 -3.92
CA GLU A 420 -24.42 -2.73 -3.80
C GLU A 420 -24.21 -4.10 -4.46
N GLU A 421 -23.74 -4.07 -5.70
CA GLU A 421 -23.20 -5.22 -6.40
C GLU A 421 -21.65 -5.23 -6.39
N PRO A 422 -21.00 -6.41 -6.42
CA PRO A 422 -19.56 -6.55 -6.60
C PRO A 422 -19.09 -6.01 -7.95
N LEU A 423 -18.03 -5.22 -7.96
CA LEU A 423 -17.53 -4.54 -9.16
C LEU A 423 -16.10 -5.01 -9.50
N THR A 424 -15.74 -4.92 -10.77
CA THR A 424 -14.36 -5.11 -11.25
C THR A 424 -14.08 -4.18 -12.42
N ASP A 425 -12.80 -4.06 -12.78
CA ASP A 425 -12.30 -3.20 -13.87
C ASP A 425 -12.63 -1.73 -13.64
N LEU A 426 -12.68 -1.31 -12.37
CA LEU A 426 -12.85 0.08 -11.99
C LEU A 426 -11.56 0.86 -12.29
N TYR A 427 -10.44 0.47 -11.69
CA TYR A 427 -9.13 1.01 -12.05
C TYR A 427 -8.65 0.40 -13.37
N GLU A 428 -8.24 1.25 -14.31
CA GLU A 428 -7.74 0.83 -15.63
C GLU A 428 -6.23 1.11 -15.70
N PRO A 429 -5.37 0.07 -15.60
CA PRO A 429 -3.92 0.26 -15.63
C PRO A 429 -3.44 0.65 -17.04
N ARG A 430 -2.20 1.14 -17.13
CA ARG A 430 -1.51 1.23 -18.43
C ARG A 430 -1.16 -0.18 -18.91
N GLU A 431 -1.32 -0.41 -20.21
CA GLU A 431 -0.93 -1.68 -20.85
C GLU A 431 0.38 -1.51 -21.64
N PRO A 432 1.22 -2.55 -21.75
CA PRO A 432 1.05 -3.87 -21.14
C PRO A 432 1.26 -3.84 -19.62
N LEU A 433 0.43 -4.59 -18.89
CA LEU A 433 0.57 -4.77 -17.44
C LEU A 433 1.70 -5.75 -17.12
N GLU A 434 2.67 -5.31 -16.32
CA GLU A 434 3.79 -6.11 -15.83
C GLU A 434 3.36 -7.02 -14.66
N PRO A 435 4.17 -8.03 -14.29
CA PRO A 435 3.90 -8.88 -13.13
C PRO A 435 3.75 -8.10 -11.83
N ALA A 436 2.99 -8.64 -10.87
CA ALA A 436 2.73 -7.97 -9.60
C ALA A 436 4.01 -7.61 -8.83
N SER A 437 5.07 -8.42 -8.94
CA SER A 437 6.37 -8.16 -8.30
C SER A 437 7.02 -6.85 -8.74
N HIS A 438 6.69 -6.31 -9.91
CA HIS A 438 7.23 -5.03 -10.41
C HIS A 438 6.55 -3.81 -9.78
N HIS A 439 5.38 -4.00 -9.18
CA HIS A 439 4.50 -2.93 -8.68
C HIS A 439 4.51 -2.78 -7.16
N VAL A 440 5.60 -3.19 -6.52
CA VAL A 440 5.83 -3.15 -5.07
C VAL A 440 7.29 -2.83 -4.77
N ASN A 441 7.60 -2.01 -3.77
CA ASN A 441 9.01 -1.77 -3.40
C ASN A 441 9.56 -2.86 -2.47
N TYR A 442 10.87 -2.81 -2.21
CA TYR A 442 11.54 -3.68 -1.23
C TYR A 442 12.00 -2.85 -0.02
N PRO A 443 11.31 -2.93 1.14
CA PRO A 443 11.58 -2.08 2.30
C PRO A 443 13.01 -2.14 2.84
N GLN A 444 13.67 -3.29 2.69
CA GLN A 444 15.04 -3.52 3.17
C GLN A 444 16.10 -3.27 2.07
N ALA A 445 15.79 -2.44 1.07
CA ALA A 445 16.65 -2.27 -0.10
C ALA A 445 18.08 -1.80 0.26
N ALA A 446 18.19 -0.79 1.12
CA ALA A 446 19.48 -0.26 1.54
C ALA A 446 20.34 -1.29 2.31
N GLU A 447 19.72 -2.03 3.24
CA GLU A 447 20.40 -3.07 4.02
C GLU A 447 20.88 -4.21 3.13
N LEU A 448 20.01 -4.70 2.23
CA LEU A 448 20.37 -5.75 1.29
C LEU A 448 21.49 -5.30 0.33
N ALA A 449 21.42 -4.07 -0.17
CA ALA A 449 22.46 -3.50 -1.03
C ALA A 449 23.82 -3.49 -0.32
N GLU A 450 23.87 -3.08 0.95
CA GLU A 450 25.10 -3.10 1.75
C GLU A 450 25.61 -4.53 1.97
N HIS A 451 24.73 -5.47 2.32
CA HIS A 451 25.08 -6.87 2.52
C HIS A 451 25.64 -7.53 1.27
N VAL A 452 25.00 -7.32 0.11
CA VAL A 452 25.50 -7.85 -1.16
C VAL A 452 26.84 -7.22 -1.51
N ARG A 453 27.00 -5.91 -1.35
CA ARG A 453 28.27 -5.23 -1.63
C ARG A 453 29.41 -5.80 -0.78
N ARG A 454 29.17 -5.98 0.52
CA ARG A 454 30.13 -6.59 1.46
C ARG A 454 30.43 -8.03 1.07
N PHE A 455 29.41 -8.83 0.75
CA PHE A 455 29.53 -10.22 0.36
C PHE A 455 30.41 -10.41 -0.89
N VAL A 456 30.23 -9.55 -1.89
CA VAL A 456 31.06 -9.51 -3.11
C VAL A 456 32.49 -9.11 -2.78
N ALA A 457 32.69 -8.05 -1.98
CA ALA A 457 34.02 -7.56 -1.59
C ALA A 457 34.84 -8.61 -0.83
N GLU A 458 34.20 -9.40 0.05
CA GLU A 458 34.84 -10.48 0.79
C GLU A 458 35.30 -11.64 -0.11
N ARG A 459 34.58 -11.90 -1.21
CA ARG A 459 34.83 -13.03 -2.13
C ARG A 459 35.72 -12.67 -3.31
N LEU A 460 35.78 -11.39 -3.67
CA LEU A 460 36.64 -10.84 -4.74
C LEU A 460 37.62 -9.80 -4.19
N PRO A 461 38.54 -10.18 -3.27
CA PRO A 461 39.43 -9.24 -2.62
C PRO A 461 40.38 -8.54 -3.61
N GLY A 462 40.39 -7.21 -3.59
CA GLY A 462 41.19 -6.37 -4.48
C GLY A 462 40.48 -5.91 -5.75
N SER A 463 39.21 -6.29 -5.95
CA SER A 463 38.35 -5.72 -6.99
C SER A 463 37.66 -4.45 -6.50
N ASP A 464 37.49 -3.47 -7.39
CA ASP A 464 36.66 -2.30 -7.11
C ASP A 464 35.19 -2.73 -7.21
N VAL A 465 34.51 -2.90 -6.07
CA VAL A 465 33.13 -3.39 -6.04
C VAL A 465 32.16 -2.25 -6.30
N PRO A 466 31.37 -2.31 -7.39
CA PRO A 466 30.43 -1.26 -7.74
C PRO A 466 29.36 -1.02 -6.68
N ALA A 467 28.60 0.07 -6.84
CA ALA A 467 27.39 0.30 -6.06
C ALA A 467 26.38 -0.84 -6.31
N VAL A 468 25.53 -1.12 -5.32
CA VAL A 468 24.45 -2.11 -5.45
C VAL A 468 23.11 -1.37 -5.44
N GLU A 469 22.26 -1.70 -6.40
CA GLU A 469 20.90 -1.18 -6.53
C GLU A 469 19.92 -2.35 -6.42
N ILE A 470 18.90 -2.23 -5.58
CA ILE A 470 17.84 -3.24 -5.49
C ILE A 470 16.75 -2.88 -6.48
N VAL A 471 16.45 -3.80 -7.38
CA VAL A 471 15.45 -3.63 -8.45
C VAL A 471 14.41 -4.74 -8.39
N ASN A 472 13.19 -4.40 -8.80
CA ASN A 472 12.10 -5.38 -8.90
C ASN A 472 12.13 -6.18 -10.20
N ALA A 473 12.84 -5.65 -11.21
CA ALA A 473 13.00 -6.25 -12.51
C ALA A 473 14.40 -5.91 -13.03
N LEU A 474 15.11 -6.91 -13.54
CA LEU A 474 16.37 -6.66 -14.24
C LEU A 474 16.09 -6.14 -15.65
N PRO A 475 16.93 -5.24 -16.18
CA PRO A 475 16.82 -4.82 -17.57
C PRO A 475 16.90 -6.04 -18.48
N GLN A 476 15.98 -6.11 -19.45
CA GLN A 476 16.06 -7.10 -20.52
C GLN A 476 17.42 -6.93 -21.22
N PRO A 477 18.17 -8.01 -21.49
CA PRO A 477 19.35 -7.89 -22.33
C PRO A 477 18.91 -7.25 -23.63
N THR A 478 19.45 -6.07 -23.95
CA THR A 478 19.17 -5.44 -25.25
C THR A 478 19.48 -6.45 -26.35
N ASP A 479 18.63 -6.51 -27.39
CA ASP A 479 18.69 -7.45 -28.52
C ASP A 479 20.05 -7.49 -29.29
N GLY A 480 21.07 -6.78 -28.83
CA GLY A 480 22.43 -6.81 -29.36
C GLY A 480 23.22 -8.10 -29.08
N LEU A 481 22.82 -8.95 -28.11
CA LEU A 481 23.56 -10.17 -27.76
C LEU A 481 23.06 -11.45 -28.46
N ARG A 482 21.87 -11.45 -29.07
CA ARG A 482 21.40 -12.60 -29.90
C ARG A 482 22.15 -12.73 -31.23
N ASN A 483 22.82 -11.68 -31.70
CA ASN A 483 23.56 -11.70 -32.96
C ASN A 483 24.97 -12.31 -32.88
N LEU A 484 25.49 -12.62 -31.69
CA LEU A 484 26.82 -13.25 -31.55
C LEU A 484 26.78 -14.79 -31.63
N GLU A 485 25.63 -15.41 -31.35
CA GLU A 485 25.45 -16.87 -31.53
C GLU A 485 25.09 -17.24 -32.99
N GLU A 486 24.40 -16.36 -33.73
CA GLU A 486 24.13 -16.59 -35.16
C GLU A 486 25.35 -16.35 -36.07
N LEU A 487 26.35 -15.58 -35.62
CA LEU A 487 27.60 -15.34 -36.38
C LEU A 487 28.67 -16.44 -36.21
N ASN A 488 28.54 -17.31 -35.20
CA ASN A 488 29.47 -18.44 -34.98
C ASN A 488 28.95 -19.79 -35.50
N GLY A 489 27.70 -19.86 -35.98
CA GLY A 489 27.10 -21.08 -36.54
C GLY A 489 27.37 -21.31 -38.04
N SER A 490 28.08 -20.41 -38.72
CA SER A 490 28.28 -20.45 -40.19
C SER A 490 29.74 -20.60 -40.59
N ARG A 491 30.43 -21.64 -40.10
CA ARG A 491 31.64 -22.18 -40.73
C ARG A 491 31.68 -23.70 -40.60
N SER A 492 31.06 -24.36 -41.57
CA SER A 492 31.34 -25.75 -41.96
C SER A 492 31.72 -25.76 -43.43
#